data_AF-A0A1F2U2H9-F1
#
_entry.id   AF-A0A1F2U2H9-F1
#
_cell.length_a   1.000
_cell.length_b   1.000
_cell.length_c   1.000
_cell.angle_alpha   90.00
_cell.angle_beta   90.00
_cell.angle_gamma   90.00
#
_symmetry.space_group_name_H-M   'P 1'
#
loop_
_entity.id
_entity.type
_entity.pdbx_description
1 polymer ?
#
loop_
_entity_poly.entity_id
_entity_poly.type
_entity_poly.pdbx_seq_one_letter_code
_entity_poly.pdbx_strand_id
1 'polypeptide(L)' 'MMSLVRLLGFTTLACGCVTGHYREVATNREITYVEEKGSTCTQQGHRRNHTLAPARAALNVLTAKAS' A
#
# COMPACT_ATOMS: atom_id res chain seq x y z
N MET A 1 -16.65 3.98 16.98
CA MET A 1 -16.09 5.13 16.23
C MET A 1 -15.62 4.60 14.88
N MET A 2 -16.37 4.83 13.80
CA MET A 2 -15.95 4.43 12.45
C MET A 2 -15.01 5.50 11.89
N SER A 3 -13.82 5.13 11.41
CA SER A 3 -12.91 6.07 10.76
C SER A 3 -13.23 6.13 9.27
N LEU A 4 -13.54 7.32 8.75
CA LEU A 4 -13.73 7.51 7.31
C LEU A 4 -12.36 7.53 6.64
N VAL A 5 -12.13 6.55 5.78
CA VAL A 5 -10.92 6.43 4.96
C VAL A 5 -11.27 6.71 3.50
N ARG A 6 -10.41 7.49 2.84
CA ARG A 6 -10.46 7.72 1.39
C ARG A 6 -9.35 6.93 0.73
N LEU A 7 -9.70 6.10 -0.24
CA LEU A 7 -8.73 5.46 -1.12
C LEU A 7 -8.07 6.53 -2.01
N LEU A 8 -6.75 6.59 -2.00
CA LEU A 8 -5.92 7.46 -2.84
C LEU A 8 -5.45 6.74 -4.11
N GLY A 9 -5.19 5.43 -4.03
CA GLY A 9 -4.75 4.65 -5.17
C GLY A 9 -4.27 3.25 -4.78
N PHE A 10 -3.90 2.47 -5.79
CA PHE A 10 -3.32 1.14 -5.62
C PHE A 10 -1.97 1.08 -6.32
N THR A 11 -1.06 0.28 -5.77
CA THR A 11 0.27 0.04 -6.34
C THR A 11 0.58 -1.45 -6.26
N THR A 12 1.21 -1.98 -7.31
CA THR A 12 1.71 -3.36 -7.30
C THR A 12 3.20 -3.33 -6.96
N LEU A 13 3.60 -4.10 -5.95
CA LEU A 13 5.01 -4.28 -5.58
C LEU A 13 5.70 -5.24 -6.55
N ALA A 14 7.02 -5.13 -6.66
CA ALA A 14 7.84 -6.01 -7.51
C ALA A 14 7.71 -7.51 -7.17
N CYS A 15 7.32 -7.84 -5.93
CA CYS A 15 7.04 -9.21 -5.48
C CYS A 15 5.64 -9.73 -5.87
N GLY A 16 4.84 -8.93 -6.59
CA GLY A 16 3.48 -9.28 -7.00
C GLY A 16 2.39 -9.00 -5.97
N CYS A 17 2.70 -8.39 -4.83
CA CYS A 17 1.69 -7.96 -3.87
C CYS A 17 1.01 -6.67 -4.32
N VAL A 18 -0.29 -6.55 -4.06
CA VAL A 18 -1.06 -5.33 -4.30
C VAL A 18 -1.17 -4.58 -2.99
N THR A 19 -0.87 -3.28 -3.02
CA THR A 19 -1.04 -2.37 -1.89
C THR A 19 -2.06 -1.28 -2.21
N GLY A 20 -2.84 -0.91 -1.21
CA GLY A 20 -3.81 0.19 -1.25
C GLY A 20 -3.34 1.34 -0.38
N HIS A 21 -3.33 2.55 -0.93
CA HIS A 21 -3.05 3.79 -0.22
C HIS A 21 -4.36 4.43 0.23
N TYR A 22 -4.46 4.70 1.52
CA TYR A 22 -5.64 5.29 2.15
C TYR A 22 -5.25 6.53 2.94
N ARG A 23 -6.18 7.48 3.02
CA ARG A 23 -6.09 8.65 3.88
C ARG A 23 -7.27 8.68 4.81
N GLU A 24 -7.01 8.67 6.10
CA GLU A 24 -8.03 8.95 7.12
C GLU A 24 -8.43 10.43 7.03
N VAL A 25 -9.72 10.69 6.85
CA VAL A 25 -10.25 12.04 6.62
C VAL A 25 -10.16 12.89 7.89
N ALA A 26 -10.41 12.31 9.06
CA ALA A 26 -10.43 13.03 10.33
C ALA A 26 -9.04 13.42 10.82
N THR A 27 -8.04 12.56 10.64
CA THR A 27 -6.68 12.73 11.17
C THR A 27 -5.68 13.15 10.09
N ASN A 28 -6.11 13.20 8.83
CA ASN A 28 -5.24 13.38 7.67
C ASN A 28 -4.15 12.30 7.52
N ARG A 29 -4.26 11.20 8.26
CA ARG A 29 -3.21 10.20 8.32
C ARG A 29 -3.25 9.32 7.08
N GLU A 30 -2.11 9.18 6.42
CA GLU A 30 -1.95 8.24 5.31
C GLU A 30 -1.49 6.88 5.81
N ILE A 31 -2.13 5.84 5.27
CA ILE A 31 -1.91 4.45 5.65
C ILE A 31 -1.88 3.61 4.38
N THR A 32 -0.91 2.71 4.29
CA THR A 32 -0.81 1.76 3.19
C THR A 32 -1.07 0.37 3.71
N TYR A 33 -1.99 -0.34 3.08
CA TYR A 33 -2.28 -1.74 3.39
C TYR A 33 -1.89 -2.62 2.22
N VAL A 34 -1.59 -3.88 2.50
CA VAL A 34 -1.52 -4.91 1.46
C VAL A 34 -2.93 -5.41 1.20
N GLU A 35 -3.47 -5.13 0.03
CA GLU A 35 -4.76 -5.64 -0.42
C GLU A 35 -4.70 -7.13 -0.76
N GLU A 36 -3.60 -7.54 -1.41
CA GLU A 36 -3.41 -8.89 -1.89
C GLU A 36 -1.94 -9.30 -1.81
N LYS A 37 -1.70 -10.52 -1.33
CA LYS A 37 -0.35 -11.11 -1.30
C LYS A 37 -0.09 -11.82 -2.62
N GLY A 38 0.96 -11.42 -3.32
CA GLY A 38 1.43 -12.11 -4.52
C GLY A 38 1.79 -13.57 -4.22
N SER A 39 1.48 -14.46 -5.16
CA SER A 39 1.70 -15.90 -5.03
C SER A 39 3.18 -16.27 -4.83
N THR A 40 4.09 -15.49 -5.41
CA THR A 40 5.55 -15.68 -5.31
C THR A 40 6.17 -14.90 -4.14
N CYS A 41 5.39 -14.10 -3.41
CA CYS A 41 5.91 -13.28 -2.33
C CYS A 41 6.19 -14.09 -1.06
N THR A 42 7.46 -14.13 -0.65
CA THR A 42 7.90 -14.81 0.59
C THR A 42 8.03 -13.87 1.79
N GLN A 43 7.86 -12.55 1.59
CA GLN A 43 7.95 -11.57 2.67
C GLN A 43 6.82 -11.76 3.68
N GLN A 44 7.19 -11.97 4.95
CA GLN A 44 6.23 -12.15 6.03
C GLN A 44 5.42 -10.87 6.34
N GLY A 45 5.99 -9.70 6.03
CA GLY A 45 5.31 -8.41 6.17
C GLY A 45 4.28 -8.12 5.08
N HIS A 46 4.28 -8.85 3.97
CA HIS A 46 3.27 -8.67 2.92
C HIS A 46 2.07 -9.60 3.10
N ARG A 47 1.43 -9.52 4.26
CA ARG A 47 0.17 -10.24 4.51
C ARG A 47 -1.00 -9.36 4.15
N ARG A 48 -2.05 -9.96 3.58
CA ARG A 48 -3.30 -9.24 3.31
C ARG A 48 -3.80 -8.55 4.58
N ASN A 49 -4.23 -7.30 4.42
CA ASN A 49 -4.67 -6.40 5.49
C ASN A 49 -3.56 -6.00 6.49
N HIS A 50 -2.29 -6.27 6.18
CA HIS A 50 -1.17 -5.79 6.98
C HIS A 50 -0.79 -4.37 6.59
N THR A 51 -0.58 -3.52 7.59
CA THR A 51 -0.16 -2.14 7.38
C THR A 51 1.32 -2.12 7.03
N LEU A 52 1.65 -1.65 5.84
CA LEU A 52 3.01 -1.23 5.54
C LEU A 52 3.17 0.15 6.19
N ALA A 53 4.16 0.27 7.08
CA ALA A 53 4.38 1.41 7.98
C ALA A 53 4.04 2.77 7.33
N PRO A 54 3.56 3.77 8.11
CA PRO A 54 3.19 5.08 7.57
C PRO A 54 4.34 5.59 6.72
N ALA A 55 4.03 6.02 5.50
CA ALA A 55 4.98 6.42 4.48
C ALA A 55 5.84 7.58 5.00
N ARG A 56 6.84 7.30 5.83
CA ARG A 56 7.98 8.17 6.04
C ARG A 56 8.85 7.97 4.81
N ALA A 57 8.51 8.72 3.77
CA ALA A 57 9.34 9.02 2.61
C ALA A 57 10.09 7.82 1.99
N ALA A 58 9.48 7.13 1.04
CA ALA A 58 10.20 6.33 0.05
C ALA A 58 9.74 6.82 -1.33
N LEU A 59 10.34 7.89 -1.86
CA LEU A 59 11.44 7.82 -2.82
C LEU A 59 11.21 6.78 -3.93
N ASN A 60 10.99 7.32 -5.13
CA ASN A 60 10.97 6.68 -6.45
C ASN A 60 9.87 5.66 -6.73
N VAL A 61 8.76 6.24 -7.20
CA VAL A 61 7.96 5.72 -8.33
C VAL A 61 8.92 5.27 -9.45
N LEU A 62 9.29 4.00 -9.47
CA LEU A 62 9.86 3.36 -10.64
C LEU A 62 8.74 3.24 -11.66
N THR A 63 8.62 4.30 -12.45
CA THR A 63 7.78 4.38 -13.64
C THR A 63 8.27 3.32 -14.62
N ALA A 64 7.62 2.17 -14.68
CA ALA A 64 7.84 1.23 -15.76
C ALA A 64 7.20 1.80 -17.04
N LYS A 65 8.01 2.49 -17.85
CA LYS A 65 7.68 2.78 -19.25
C LYS A 65 7.61 1.45 -20.00
N ALA A 66 6.44 1.11 -20.52
CA ALA A 66 6.31 0.13 -21.59
C ALA A 66 6.83 0.77 -22.89
N SER A 67 7.75 0.11 -23.57
CA SER A 67 8.20 0.43 -24.94
C SER A 67 8.17 -0.83 -25.78
#